data_AF-A0A074ZTY6-F1
#
_entry.id   AF-A0A074ZTY6-F1
#
_cell.length_a   1.000
_cell.length_b   1.000
_cell.length_c   1.000
_cell.angle_alpha   90.00
_cell.angle_beta   90.00
_cell.angle_gamma   90.00
#
_symmetry.space_group_name_H-M   'P 1'
#
loop_
_entity.id
_entity.type
_entity.pdbx_description
1 polymer ?
#
loop_
_entity_poly.entity_id
_entity_poly.type
_entity_poly.pdbx_seq_one_letter_code
_entity_poly.pdbx_strand_id
1 'polypeptide(L)'
;MSARHVGRTDISAIGIAAEETEVERAANRQLLQEGRLLRSKELERLRNEEENGYDGPRGASNGNSRFSSQRSSVELSSSVSSFARTADARDLRMQLNQLEDKFKGAMMVNAQLDNDTQVLRYEVDLLKDKLDDMMELNSSLQKSYAEKKRDLAYHRLQITELTNRLEFARKQIEARDELIQQHNLILLDANEMNDLAPPTAALDTTGSENNLPIDKKRPSKQVTNGHSDHPSKPLVNGLPNETGPCIPSMALIAKTTAELLRTLPETTLDSQINHLFKERSDLLARVERLESELEEQRKVPETTSRFSSRSRLSTSDQADLKQDIQNLRSQAQEYKYKLQEALQKNASLESDIVRLEGQIKRYKTIADSCEQQEADLKQDRRKFQRELREVQSQLEDYKSENARLQRKLDKALRNPNNATGSGMSSLRSTRESSSQR
;
A
#
# COMPACT_ATOMS: atom_id res chain seq x y z
N MET A 1 -51.28 2.02 -10.45
CA MET A 1 -50.28 1.01 -10.02
C MET A 1 -49.43 0.65 -11.22
N SER A 2 -48.11 0.69 -11.11
CA SER A 2 -47.20 0.18 -12.16
C SER A 2 -45.88 -0.23 -11.52
N ALA A 3 -45.80 -1.49 -11.09
CA ALA A 3 -44.61 -2.07 -10.50
C ALA A 3 -43.65 -2.48 -11.62
N ARG A 4 -42.46 -1.87 -11.69
CA ARG A 4 -41.40 -2.32 -12.59
C ARG A 4 -40.70 -3.53 -11.99
N HIS A 5 -40.92 -4.69 -12.59
CA HIS A 5 -40.24 -5.93 -12.23
C HIS A 5 -38.82 -5.90 -12.84
N VAL A 6 -37.80 -5.78 -11.99
CA VAL A 6 -36.39 -5.91 -12.42
C VAL A 6 -36.04 -7.40 -12.33
N GLY A 7 -35.72 -8.01 -13.47
CA GLY A 7 -35.34 -9.42 -13.52
C GLY A 7 -34.06 -9.68 -12.74
N ARG A 8 -34.06 -10.74 -11.92
CA ARG A 8 -32.83 -11.33 -11.41
C ARG A 8 -32.05 -11.89 -12.60
N THR A 9 -30.98 -11.22 -13.01
CA THR A 9 -29.94 -11.86 -13.83
C THR A 9 -29.17 -12.81 -12.94
N ASP A 10 -29.30 -14.11 -13.19
CA ASP A 10 -28.82 -15.14 -12.28
C ASP A 10 -27.30 -15.10 -12.07
N ILE A 11 -26.89 -15.39 -10.84
CA ILE A 11 -25.51 -15.36 -10.36
C ILE A 11 -24.60 -16.26 -11.21
N SER A 12 -25.16 -17.31 -11.84
CA SER A 12 -24.49 -18.20 -12.78
C SER A 12 -23.96 -17.49 -14.04
N ALA A 13 -24.65 -16.47 -14.56
CA ALA A 13 -24.20 -15.74 -15.75
C ALA A 13 -22.93 -14.90 -15.47
N ILE A 14 -22.80 -14.38 -14.26
CA ILE A 14 -21.59 -13.67 -13.80
C ILE A 14 -20.43 -14.65 -13.60
N GLY A 15 -20.70 -15.87 -13.12
CA GLY A 15 -19.71 -16.94 -13.01
C GLY A 15 -19.13 -17.35 -14.36
N ILE A 16 -19.99 -17.62 -15.35
CA ILE A 16 -19.58 -18.01 -16.70
C ILE A 16 -18.75 -16.90 -17.37
N ALA A 17 -19.19 -15.64 -17.27
CA ALA A 17 -18.43 -14.50 -17.81
C ALA A 17 -17.07 -14.30 -17.09
N ALA A 18 -16.98 -14.58 -15.79
CA ALA A 18 -15.71 -14.53 -15.08
C ALA A 18 -14.74 -15.61 -15.56
N GLU A 19 -15.21 -16.85 -15.68
CA GLU A 19 -14.45 -18.02 -16.16
C GLU A 19 -13.98 -17.84 -17.61
N GLU A 20 -14.84 -17.32 -18.50
CA GLU A 20 -14.49 -17.00 -19.90
C GLU A 20 -13.33 -15.98 -19.97
N THR A 21 -13.36 -14.92 -19.16
CA THR A 21 -12.22 -13.97 -19.11
C THR A 21 -10.96 -14.54 -18.45
N GLU A 22 -11.08 -15.59 -17.62
CA GLU A 22 -9.91 -16.27 -17.06
C GLU A 22 -9.25 -17.19 -18.09
N VAL A 23 -10.05 -17.93 -18.86
CA VAL A 23 -9.59 -18.72 -20.02
C VAL A 23 -8.90 -17.83 -21.06
N GLU A 24 -9.47 -16.67 -21.40
CA GLU A 24 -8.85 -15.73 -22.35
C GLU A 24 -7.52 -15.17 -21.83
N ARG A 25 -7.43 -14.81 -20.54
CA ARG A 25 -6.14 -14.41 -19.91
C ARG A 25 -5.14 -15.56 -19.87
N ALA A 26 -5.57 -16.80 -19.69
CA ALA A 26 -4.70 -17.98 -19.70
C ALA A 26 -4.15 -18.26 -21.11
N ALA A 27 -5.00 -18.21 -22.14
CA ALA A 27 -4.59 -18.34 -23.54
C ALA A 27 -3.59 -17.24 -23.95
N ASN A 28 -3.84 -15.99 -23.56
CA ASN A 28 -2.93 -14.87 -23.85
C ASN A 28 -1.57 -15.04 -23.14
N ARG A 29 -1.56 -15.58 -21.90
CA ARG A 29 -0.32 -15.98 -21.21
C ARG A 29 0.43 -17.11 -21.91
N GLN A 30 -0.27 -18.11 -22.47
CA GLN A 30 0.35 -19.20 -23.24
C GLN A 30 0.97 -18.66 -24.54
N LEU A 31 0.27 -17.83 -25.30
CA LEU A 31 0.77 -17.20 -26.53
C LEU A 31 2.03 -16.36 -26.25
N LEU A 32 2.07 -15.62 -25.14
CA LEU A 32 3.26 -14.91 -24.65
C LEU A 32 4.42 -15.84 -24.25
N GLN A 33 4.16 -17.06 -23.78
CA GLN A 33 5.19 -18.05 -23.48
C GLN A 33 5.72 -18.71 -24.76
N GLU A 34 4.85 -19.07 -25.71
CA GLU A 34 5.23 -19.61 -27.01
C GLU A 34 6.05 -18.60 -27.83
N GLY A 35 5.66 -17.32 -27.84
CA GLY A 35 6.44 -16.26 -28.49
C GLY A 35 7.85 -16.09 -27.88
N ARG A 36 8.01 -16.30 -26.56
CA ARG A 36 9.34 -16.31 -25.92
C ARG A 36 10.15 -17.55 -26.30
N LEU A 37 9.51 -18.72 -26.39
CA LEU A 37 10.16 -19.97 -26.82
C LEU A 37 10.61 -19.90 -28.29
N LEU A 38 9.77 -19.36 -29.18
CA LEU A 38 10.11 -19.13 -30.59
C LEU A 38 11.33 -18.20 -30.72
N ARG A 39 11.32 -17.05 -30.03
CA ARG A 39 12.46 -16.12 -30.02
C ARG A 39 13.73 -16.75 -29.44
N SER A 40 13.61 -17.57 -28.40
CA SER A 40 14.75 -18.31 -27.82
C SER A 40 15.34 -19.32 -28.81
N LYS A 41 14.47 -20.05 -29.53
CA LYS A 41 14.86 -21.05 -30.54
C LYS A 41 15.46 -20.42 -31.79
N GLU A 42 15.01 -19.22 -32.15
CA GLU A 42 15.57 -18.44 -33.26
C GLU A 42 16.97 -17.88 -32.91
N LEU A 43 17.16 -17.40 -31.67
CA LEU A 43 18.49 -17.02 -31.16
C LEU A 43 19.44 -18.22 -31.07
N GLU A 44 18.94 -19.39 -30.68
CA GLU A 44 19.71 -20.64 -30.65
C GLU A 44 20.06 -21.12 -32.07
N ARG A 45 19.15 -20.96 -33.04
CA ARG A 45 19.43 -21.22 -34.46
C ARG A 45 20.53 -20.30 -34.99
N LEU A 46 20.46 -19.00 -34.73
CA LEU A 46 21.50 -18.03 -35.14
C LEU A 46 22.85 -18.40 -34.50
N ARG A 47 22.86 -18.76 -33.22
CA ARG A 47 24.07 -19.22 -32.53
C ARG A 47 24.66 -20.49 -33.17
N ASN A 48 23.83 -21.43 -33.61
CA ASN A 48 24.29 -22.62 -34.33
C ASN A 48 24.74 -22.32 -35.78
N GLU A 49 24.20 -21.30 -36.43
CA GLU A 49 24.67 -20.83 -37.74
C GLU A 49 26.03 -20.12 -37.62
N GLU A 50 26.26 -19.35 -36.54
CA GLU A 50 27.57 -18.80 -36.19
C GLU A 50 28.59 -19.91 -35.82
N GLU A 51 28.17 -20.95 -35.09
CA GLU A 51 29.06 -22.04 -34.65
C GLU A 51 29.48 -22.98 -35.79
N ASN A 52 28.66 -23.10 -36.85
CA ASN A 52 29.00 -23.86 -38.07
C ASN A 52 29.70 -23.02 -39.16
N GLY A 53 29.86 -21.71 -38.96
CA GLY A 53 30.44 -20.77 -39.93
C GLY A 53 31.90 -20.41 -39.63
N TYR A 54 32.85 -21.33 -39.85
CA TYR A 54 34.29 -21.06 -39.67
C TYR A 54 35.12 -21.31 -40.94
N ASP A 55 35.59 -20.23 -41.57
CA ASP A 55 36.98 -20.14 -42.02
C ASP A 55 37.42 -18.66 -42.12
N GLY A 56 38.62 -18.31 -41.67
CA GLY A 56 39.16 -16.93 -41.67
C GLY A 56 39.73 -16.44 -40.32
N PRO A 57 41.01 -16.04 -40.24
CA PRO A 57 41.74 -15.99 -38.95
C PRO A 57 41.68 -14.66 -38.17
N ARG A 58 41.81 -14.76 -36.84
CA ARG A 58 42.09 -13.63 -35.94
C ARG A 58 43.60 -13.38 -35.79
N GLY A 59 44.02 -12.11 -35.80
CA GLY A 59 45.42 -11.71 -35.62
C GLY A 59 45.64 -10.25 -35.18
N ALA A 60 45.47 -9.99 -33.88
CA ALA A 60 46.03 -8.92 -33.02
C ALA A 60 46.40 -7.50 -33.55
N SER A 61 45.87 -6.50 -32.83
CA SER A 61 46.55 -5.29 -32.31
C SER A 61 47.31 -4.32 -33.24
N ASN A 62 46.78 -3.09 -33.39
CA ASN A 62 47.37 -1.89 -32.77
C ASN A 62 46.46 -0.65 -32.90
N GLY A 63 46.68 0.36 -32.04
CA GLY A 63 45.80 1.53 -31.91
C GLY A 63 46.25 2.81 -32.64
N ASN A 64 45.41 3.83 -32.53
CA ASN A 64 45.65 5.27 -32.76
C ASN A 64 46.59 5.74 -33.89
N SER A 65 46.00 6.22 -34.99
CA SER A 65 46.38 7.48 -35.66
C SER A 65 45.18 7.94 -36.52
N ARG A 66 44.50 9.06 -36.25
CA ARG A 66 44.91 10.46 -36.53
C ARG A 66 45.45 10.72 -37.94
N PHE A 67 44.64 11.47 -38.69
CA PHE A 67 45.00 12.49 -39.68
C PHE A 67 45.50 12.11 -41.09
N SER A 68 45.37 13.11 -41.97
CA SER A 68 46.07 13.31 -43.25
C SER A 68 45.55 12.60 -44.51
N SER A 69 44.53 13.21 -45.12
CA SER A 69 44.30 13.11 -46.57
C SER A 69 45.46 13.75 -47.36
N GLN A 70 46.24 12.94 -48.09
CA GLN A 70 47.01 13.38 -49.26
C GLN A 70 46.39 12.66 -50.47
N ARG A 71 45.67 13.34 -51.36
CA ARG A 71 46.23 14.05 -52.53
C ARG A 71 47.34 13.25 -53.23
N SER A 72 46.96 12.20 -53.95
CA SER A 72 47.67 11.84 -55.19
C SER A 72 47.17 12.76 -56.31
N SER A 73 48.05 13.63 -56.79
CA SER A 73 47.80 14.43 -57.99
C SER A 73 48.56 13.75 -59.13
N VAL A 74 47.85 13.05 -60.01
CA VAL A 74 48.43 12.58 -61.27
C VAL A 74 48.35 13.71 -62.29
N GLU A 75 49.49 14.28 -62.66
CA GLU A 75 49.58 15.04 -63.90
C GLU A 75 49.61 14.04 -65.07
N LEU A 76 48.70 14.22 -66.03
CA LEU A 76 48.80 13.59 -67.34
C LEU A 76 48.87 14.70 -68.39
N SER A 77 50.10 14.97 -68.80
CA SER A 77 50.41 15.87 -69.90
C SER A 77 49.87 15.32 -71.22
N SER A 78 49.28 16.19 -72.03
CA SER A 78 48.82 15.85 -73.38
C SER A 78 50.00 15.68 -74.34
N SER A 79 50.05 14.58 -75.11
CA SER A 79 50.28 14.59 -76.57
C SER A 79 50.48 13.20 -77.20
N VAL A 80 49.88 13.01 -78.39
CA VAL A 80 50.14 11.99 -79.45
C VAL A 80 50.52 10.54 -79.08
N SER A 81 49.59 9.61 -79.35
CA SER A 81 49.87 8.46 -80.26
C SER A 81 48.59 7.72 -80.67
N SER A 82 48.40 7.51 -81.98
CA SER A 82 47.19 6.88 -82.55
C SER A 82 47.21 5.34 -82.50
N PHE A 83 47.71 4.75 -81.41
CA PHE A 83 47.84 3.29 -81.25
C PHE A 83 47.25 2.73 -79.94
N ALA A 84 46.91 3.58 -78.96
CA ALA A 84 46.50 3.14 -77.62
C ALA A 84 44.97 2.88 -77.42
N ARG A 85 44.13 3.10 -78.45
CA ARG A 85 42.66 3.16 -78.32
C ARG A 85 41.95 1.86 -77.88
N THR A 86 42.67 0.75 -77.76
CA THR A 86 42.12 -0.54 -77.29
C THR A 86 42.24 -0.75 -75.77
N ALA A 87 43.08 0.04 -75.08
CA ALA A 87 43.16 0.06 -73.62
C ALA A 87 42.06 0.96 -73.01
N ASP A 88 42.00 2.22 -73.46
CA ASP A 88 41.04 3.24 -72.97
C ASP A 88 39.58 2.74 -72.98
N ALA A 89 39.18 2.03 -74.03
CA ALA A 89 37.81 1.55 -74.20
C ALA A 89 37.41 0.43 -73.22
N ARG A 90 38.37 -0.28 -72.63
CA ARG A 90 38.12 -1.26 -71.56
C ARG A 90 38.12 -0.57 -70.19
N ASP A 91 39.08 0.32 -69.95
CA ASP A 91 39.19 1.02 -68.66
C ASP A 91 38.02 1.96 -68.42
N LEU A 92 37.53 2.68 -69.44
CA LEU A 92 36.31 3.48 -69.35
C LEU A 92 35.06 2.64 -69.06
N ARG A 93 34.98 1.40 -69.60
CA ARG A 93 33.88 0.47 -69.28
C ARG A 93 33.99 -0.05 -67.85
N MET A 94 35.21 -0.34 -67.38
CA MET A 94 35.42 -0.74 -65.98
C MET A 94 35.09 0.40 -65.00
N GLN A 95 35.43 1.65 -65.34
CA GLN A 95 35.06 2.83 -64.55
C GLN A 95 33.53 3.06 -64.57
N LEU A 96 32.87 2.89 -65.71
CA LEU A 96 31.41 2.96 -65.82
C LEU A 96 30.75 1.91 -64.91
N ASN A 97 31.15 0.64 -65.03
CA ASN A 97 30.64 -0.44 -64.18
C ASN A 97 30.89 -0.17 -62.69
N GLN A 98 32.07 0.33 -62.31
CA GLN A 98 32.36 0.71 -60.92
C GLN A 98 31.49 1.88 -60.41
N LEU A 99 31.11 2.82 -61.27
CA LEU A 99 30.18 3.90 -60.93
C LEU A 99 28.73 3.39 -60.84
N GLU A 100 28.32 2.49 -61.74
CA GLU A 100 27.02 1.83 -61.69
C GLU A 100 26.86 0.99 -60.41
N ASP A 101 27.87 0.24 -60.02
CA ASP A 101 27.82 -0.59 -58.80
C ASP A 101 27.86 0.26 -57.53
N LYS A 102 28.61 1.38 -57.52
CA LYS A 102 28.53 2.38 -56.44
C LYS A 102 27.16 3.05 -56.38
N PHE A 103 26.54 3.33 -57.52
CA PHE A 103 25.19 3.91 -57.59
C PHE A 103 24.13 2.93 -57.09
N LYS A 104 24.19 1.64 -57.50
CA LYS A 104 23.34 0.57 -56.95
C LYS A 104 23.52 0.45 -55.43
N GLY A 105 24.76 0.46 -54.94
CA GLY A 105 25.09 0.47 -53.51
C GLY A 105 24.45 1.65 -52.77
N ALA A 106 24.61 2.87 -53.29
CA ALA A 106 23.99 4.07 -52.73
C ALA A 106 22.45 4.01 -52.75
N MET A 107 21.84 3.48 -53.82
CA MET A 107 20.39 3.32 -53.93
C MET A 107 19.84 2.30 -52.92
N MET A 108 20.53 1.18 -52.70
CA MET A 108 20.17 0.20 -51.65
C MET A 108 20.28 0.81 -50.25
N VAL A 109 21.35 1.54 -49.96
CA VAL A 109 21.51 2.24 -48.67
C VAL A 109 20.44 3.33 -48.50
N ASN A 110 20.08 4.07 -49.54
CA ASN A 110 19.01 5.07 -49.45
C ASN A 110 17.64 4.43 -49.17
N ALA A 111 17.31 3.32 -49.85
CA ALA A 111 16.09 2.57 -49.58
C ALA A 111 16.05 2.00 -48.15
N GLN A 112 17.20 1.55 -47.62
CA GLN A 112 17.32 1.14 -46.21
C GLN A 112 17.06 2.32 -45.26
N LEU A 113 17.68 3.48 -45.51
CA LEU A 113 17.46 4.69 -44.71
C LEU A 113 16.01 5.20 -44.76
N ASP A 114 15.32 5.05 -45.89
CA ASP A 114 13.90 5.39 -46.02
C ASP A 114 13.00 4.43 -45.20
N ASN A 115 13.35 3.14 -45.15
CA ASN A 115 12.68 2.15 -44.29
C ASN A 115 12.94 2.44 -42.80
N ASP A 116 14.20 2.64 -42.41
CA ASP A 116 14.58 2.96 -41.02
C ASP A 116 13.91 4.28 -40.57
N THR A 117 13.82 5.26 -41.46
CA THR A 117 13.10 6.53 -41.24
C THR A 117 11.60 6.31 -41.01
N GLN A 118 10.96 5.38 -41.72
CA GLN A 118 9.55 5.04 -41.48
C GLN A 118 9.36 4.31 -40.14
N VAL A 119 10.21 3.32 -39.82
CA VAL A 119 10.17 2.59 -38.55
C VAL A 119 10.32 3.55 -37.37
N LEU A 120 11.31 4.44 -37.42
CA LEU A 120 11.54 5.45 -36.37
C LEU A 120 10.39 6.46 -36.24
N ARG A 121 9.66 6.78 -37.33
CA ARG A 121 8.45 7.62 -37.25
C ARG A 121 7.33 6.92 -36.49
N TYR A 122 7.04 5.66 -36.82
CA TYR A 122 6.03 4.87 -36.11
C TYR A 122 6.40 4.67 -34.63
N GLU A 123 7.68 4.45 -34.32
CA GLU A 123 8.14 4.35 -32.93
C GLU A 123 7.96 5.69 -32.18
N VAL A 124 8.30 6.83 -32.81
CA VAL A 124 8.09 8.16 -32.24
C VAL A 124 6.60 8.42 -31.97
N ASP A 125 5.70 8.02 -32.87
CA ASP A 125 4.26 8.21 -32.67
C ASP A 125 3.72 7.32 -31.54
N LEU A 126 4.09 6.03 -31.51
CA LEU A 126 3.75 5.12 -30.39
C LEU A 126 4.30 5.61 -29.02
N LEU A 127 5.44 6.31 -29.02
CA LEU A 127 6.01 6.92 -27.82
C LEU A 127 5.29 8.22 -27.40
N LYS A 128 4.62 8.92 -28.31
CA LYS A 128 3.72 10.04 -27.96
C LYS A 128 2.44 9.53 -27.33
N ASP A 129 1.79 8.53 -27.94
CA ASP A 129 0.55 7.94 -27.41
C ASP A 129 0.76 7.46 -25.96
N LYS A 130 1.87 6.74 -25.71
CA LYS A 130 2.27 6.31 -24.35
C LYS A 130 2.60 7.47 -23.41
N LEU A 131 3.10 8.60 -23.92
CA LEU A 131 3.35 9.79 -23.10
C LEU A 131 2.03 10.45 -22.70
N ASP A 132 1.07 10.53 -23.63
CA ASP A 132 -0.25 11.10 -23.41
C ASP A 132 -1.05 10.23 -22.41
N ASP A 133 -1.08 8.90 -22.58
CA ASP A 133 -1.64 7.94 -21.60
C ASP A 133 -1.09 8.16 -20.18
N MET A 134 0.24 8.31 -20.06
CA MET A 134 0.92 8.52 -18.78
C MET A 134 0.63 9.91 -18.19
N MET A 135 0.42 10.94 -19.02
CA MET A 135 0.00 12.27 -18.58
C MET A 135 -1.45 12.26 -18.07
N GLU A 136 -2.36 11.56 -18.77
CA GLU A 136 -3.75 11.38 -18.30
C GLU A 136 -3.81 10.60 -16.99
N LEU A 137 -3.07 9.49 -16.89
CA LEU A 137 -2.97 8.69 -15.67
C LEU A 137 -2.47 9.53 -14.48
N ASN A 138 -1.39 10.31 -14.66
CA ASN A 138 -0.85 11.21 -13.65
C ASN A 138 -1.88 12.30 -13.25
N SER A 139 -2.60 12.87 -14.22
CA SER A 139 -3.68 13.84 -13.97
C SER A 139 -4.82 13.23 -13.14
N SER A 140 -5.22 11.99 -13.43
CA SER A 140 -6.23 11.26 -12.65
C SER A 140 -5.75 10.96 -11.21
N LEU A 141 -4.49 10.58 -11.06
CA LEU A 141 -3.87 10.26 -9.77
C LEU A 141 -3.76 11.51 -8.89
N GLN A 142 -3.40 12.67 -9.47
CA GLN A 142 -3.36 13.95 -8.76
C GLN A 142 -4.76 14.38 -8.28
N LYS A 143 -5.82 14.18 -9.09
CA LYS A 143 -7.21 14.45 -8.68
C LYS A 143 -7.62 13.55 -7.50
N SER A 144 -7.40 12.24 -7.62
CA SER A 144 -7.68 11.26 -6.56
C SER A 144 -6.91 11.56 -5.27
N TYR A 145 -5.63 11.92 -5.36
CA TYR A 145 -4.84 12.37 -4.21
C TYR A 145 -5.43 13.63 -3.55
N ALA A 146 -5.85 14.61 -4.34
CA ALA A 146 -6.46 15.84 -3.84
C ALA A 146 -7.84 15.58 -3.18
N GLU A 147 -8.61 14.60 -3.66
CA GLU A 147 -9.85 14.12 -3.00
C GLU A 147 -9.53 13.43 -1.67
N LYS A 148 -8.61 12.45 -1.65
CA LYS A 148 -8.22 11.76 -0.42
C LYS A 148 -7.62 12.69 0.63
N LYS A 149 -6.94 13.76 0.21
CA LYS A 149 -6.46 14.83 1.09
C LYS A 149 -7.61 15.63 1.73
N ARG A 150 -8.73 15.84 1.02
CA ARG A 150 -9.94 16.47 1.56
C ARG A 150 -10.68 15.52 2.51
N ASP A 151 -10.86 14.26 2.14
CA ASP A 151 -11.45 13.22 3.00
C ASP A 151 -10.72 13.14 4.35
N LEU A 152 -9.38 13.12 4.31
CA LEU A 152 -8.52 13.07 5.49
C LEU A 152 -8.68 14.32 6.37
N ALA A 153 -8.80 15.51 5.78
CA ALA A 153 -9.05 16.75 6.52
C ALA A 153 -10.43 16.74 7.19
N TYR A 154 -11.47 16.25 6.50
CA TYR A 154 -12.81 16.09 7.05
C TYR A 154 -12.82 15.12 8.23
N HIS A 155 -12.20 13.94 8.09
CA HIS A 155 -12.13 12.97 9.20
C HIS A 155 -11.31 13.49 10.39
N ARG A 156 -10.27 14.31 10.17
CA ARG A 156 -9.56 14.99 11.27
C ARG A 156 -10.48 15.91 12.06
N LEU A 157 -11.28 16.74 11.38
CA LEU A 157 -12.25 17.63 12.01
C LEU A 157 -13.29 16.84 12.83
N GLN A 158 -13.82 15.77 12.24
CA GLN A 158 -14.78 14.87 12.91
C GLN A 158 -14.18 14.19 14.15
N ILE A 159 -12.91 13.77 14.10
CA ILE A 159 -12.19 13.23 15.27
C ILE A 159 -12.09 14.30 16.36
N THR A 160 -11.68 15.54 16.04
CA THR A 160 -11.61 16.63 17.01
C THR A 160 -12.97 16.91 17.66
N GLU A 161 -14.06 16.94 16.88
CA GLU A 161 -15.40 17.15 17.42
C GLU A 161 -15.81 16.03 18.37
N LEU A 162 -15.61 14.76 17.98
CA LEU A 162 -15.92 13.61 18.83
C LEU A 162 -15.05 13.57 20.09
N THR A 163 -13.77 13.96 20.00
CA THR A 163 -12.88 14.12 21.16
C THR A 163 -13.43 15.16 22.14
N ASN A 164 -13.85 16.34 21.65
CA ASN A 164 -14.43 17.38 22.50
C ASN A 164 -15.75 16.91 23.18
N ARG A 165 -16.61 16.20 22.44
CA ARG A 165 -17.85 15.61 23.00
C ARG A 165 -17.54 14.55 24.07
N LEU A 166 -16.53 13.71 23.86
CA LEU A 166 -16.08 12.70 24.84
C LEU A 166 -15.44 13.36 26.08
N GLU A 167 -14.65 14.42 25.91
CA GLU A 167 -14.08 15.18 27.03
C GLU A 167 -15.17 15.83 27.88
N PHE A 168 -16.19 16.41 27.24
CA PHE A 168 -17.36 16.97 27.93
C PHE A 168 -18.13 15.90 28.71
N ALA A 169 -18.41 14.75 28.10
CA ALA A 169 -19.07 13.63 28.77
C ALA A 169 -18.23 13.07 29.94
N ARG A 170 -16.90 13.01 29.79
CA ARG A 170 -15.99 12.64 30.90
C ARG A 170 -16.08 13.61 32.06
N LYS A 171 -16.05 14.92 31.82
CA LYS A 171 -16.20 15.94 32.88
C LYS A 171 -17.56 15.86 33.59
N GLN A 172 -18.63 15.47 32.88
CA GLN A 172 -19.93 15.23 33.51
C GLN A 172 -19.92 13.99 34.42
N ILE A 173 -19.24 12.91 34.03
CA ILE A 173 -19.08 11.71 34.86
C ILE A 173 -18.18 12.02 36.07
N GLU A 174 -17.06 12.73 35.86
CA GLU A 174 -16.15 13.18 36.91
C GLU A 174 -16.88 14.03 37.96
N ALA A 175 -17.65 15.05 37.55
CA ALA A 175 -18.47 15.85 38.45
C ALA A 175 -19.57 15.04 39.18
N ARG A 176 -20.15 14.01 38.53
CA ARG A 176 -21.08 13.09 39.19
C ARG A 176 -20.38 12.26 40.26
N ASP A 177 -19.20 11.74 39.95
CA ASP A 177 -18.43 10.86 40.83
C ASP A 177 -17.82 11.64 42.01
N GLU A 178 -17.43 12.90 41.80
CA GLU A 178 -17.12 13.86 42.87
C GLU A 178 -18.30 14.06 43.82
N LEU A 179 -19.52 14.28 43.31
CA LEU A 179 -20.72 14.43 44.14
C LEU A 179 -21.05 13.15 44.92
N ILE A 180 -20.89 11.98 44.31
CA ILE A 180 -21.05 10.68 44.97
C ILE A 180 -20.06 10.54 46.13
N GLN A 181 -18.79 10.92 45.93
CA GLN A 181 -17.77 10.92 46.99
C GLN A 181 -18.07 11.95 48.10
N GLN A 182 -18.38 13.20 47.75
CA GLN A 182 -18.68 14.27 48.70
C GLN A 182 -19.87 13.93 49.62
N HIS A 183 -20.91 13.29 49.06
CA HIS A 183 -22.09 12.86 49.80
C HIS A 183 -21.95 11.46 50.45
N ASN A 184 -20.76 10.84 50.38
CA ASN A 184 -20.48 9.50 50.90
C ASN A 184 -21.49 8.44 50.43
N LEU A 185 -21.85 8.48 49.14
CA LEU A 185 -22.77 7.55 48.50
C LEU A 185 -21.99 6.38 47.89
N ILE A 186 -22.61 5.21 47.86
CA ILE A 186 -22.07 3.97 47.31
C ILE A 186 -23.09 3.42 46.30
N LEU A 187 -22.60 2.93 45.16
CA LEU A 187 -23.42 2.15 44.23
C LEU A 187 -23.44 0.68 44.69
N LEU A 188 -24.64 0.14 44.88
CA LEU A 188 -24.88 -1.27 45.12
C LEU A 188 -25.52 -1.88 43.88
N ASP A 189 -24.99 -2.99 43.39
CA ASP A 189 -25.58 -3.74 42.28
C ASP A 189 -26.81 -4.52 42.79
N ALA A 190 -27.99 -4.28 42.22
CA ALA A 190 -29.20 -5.02 42.56
C ALA A 190 -29.22 -6.44 41.96
N ASN A 191 -28.34 -6.76 41.01
CA ASN A 191 -28.32 -8.05 40.32
C ASN A 191 -27.30 -9.06 40.87
N GLU A 192 -26.19 -8.63 41.49
CA GLU A 192 -25.12 -9.53 42.00
C GLU A 192 -25.50 -10.38 43.22
N MET A 193 -26.76 -10.37 43.66
CA MET A 193 -27.27 -11.15 44.79
C MET A 193 -28.47 -12.05 44.44
N ASN A 194 -28.75 -12.25 43.15
CA ASN A 194 -29.68 -13.27 42.65
C ASN A 194 -29.00 -14.59 42.24
N ASP A 195 -27.68 -14.61 42.00
CA ASP A 195 -26.96 -15.83 41.58
C ASP A 195 -25.96 -16.33 42.65
N LEU A 196 -26.39 -17.39 43.33
CA LEU A 196 -25.65 -18.35 44.16
C LEU A 196 -25.23 -17.99 45.60
N ALA A 197 -25.33 -19.04 46.42
CA ALA A 197 -25.13 -19.11 47.86
C ALA A 197 -23.65 -19.46 48.24
N PRO A 198 -23.29 -19.58 49.53
CA PRO A 198 -21.94 -19.24 50.00
C PRO A 198 -20.86 -20.32 49.86
N PRO A 199 -19.60 -19.93 49.61
CA PRO A 199 -18.42 -20.74 49.91
C PRO A 199 -17.89 -20.41 51.33
N THR A 200 -18.00 -21.36 52.26
CA THR A 200 -17.35 -21.25 53.58
C THR A 200 -15.85 -21.55 53.49
N ALA A 201 -15.02 -20.63 54.00
CA ALA A 201 -13.74 -20.82 54.72
C ALA A 201 -12.68 -21.84 54.21
N ALA A 202 -11.37 -21.56 54.19
CA ALA A 202 -10.60 -20.34 54.51
C ALA A 202 -9.10 -20.58 54.16
N LEU A 203 -8.32 -19.49 54.06
CA LEU A 203 -6.83 -19.40 54.21
C LEU A 203 -5.95 -20.22 53.20
N ASP A 204 -4.73 -19.83 52.83
CA ASP A 204 -3.88 -18.73 53.33
C ASP A 204 -2.87 -18.21 52.27
N THR A 205 -2.58 -16.90 52.30
CA THR A 205 -1.27 -16.22 52.12
C THR A 205 -0.27 -16.74 51.05
N THR A 206 0.08 -15.95 50.01
CA THR A 206 1.31 -15.09 49.97
C THR A 206 1.44 -14.25 48.68
N GLY A 207 2.16 -13.12 48.76
CA GLY A 207 2.95 -12.52 47.64
C GLY A 207 2.16 -11.83 46.51
N SER A 208 1.93 -10.52 46.57
CA SER A 208 2.83 -9.41 46.19
C SER A 208 3.18 -9.30 44.69
N GLU A 209 2.86 -8.12 44.15
CA GLU A 209 3.58 -7.39 43.09
C GLU A 209 3.41 -7.70 41.57
N ASN A 210 2.90 -6.66 40.91
CA ASN A 210 3.47 -6.00 39.71
C ASN A 210 3.04 -6.41 38.28
N ASN A 211 2.37 -5.42 37.67
CA ASN A 211 2.53 -4.90 36.30
C ASN A 211 1.87 -5.56 35.08
N LEU A 212 1.00 -4.74 34.47
CA LEU A 212 0.74 -4.54 33.04
C LEU A 212 1.95 -4.86 32.11
N PRO A 213 1.72 -5.29 30.84
CA PRO A 213 1.17 -4.36 29.84
C PRO A 213 0.29 -4.90 28.69
N ILE A 214 -0.69 -4.07 28.31
CA ILE A 214 -0.93 -3.51 26.94
C ILE A 214 -0.61 -4.43 25.75
N ASP A 215 -1.61 -4.81 24.93
CA ASP A 215 -1.86 -4.07 23.66
C ASP A 215 -3.24 -4.33 23.02
N LYS A 216 -3.57 -3.47 22.06
CA LYS A 216 -4.84 -3.34 21.34
C LYS A 216 -5.02 -4.44 20.28
N LYS A 217 -6.29 -4.74 19.93
CA LYS A 217 -6.72 -4.65 18.51
C LYS A 217 -8.24 -4.66 18.28
N ARG A 218 -8.64 -3.65 17.49
CA ARG A 218 -9.80 -3.50 16.59
C ARG A 218 -10.26 -4.80 15.89
N PRO A 219 -11.52 -4.90 15.45
CA PRO A 219 -11.90 -4.47 14.07
C PRO A 219 -13.21 -3.63 14.04
N SER A 220 -13.43 -2.62 13.19
CA SER A 220 -13.36 -2.49 11.71
C SER A 220 -14.63 -2.99 10.97
N LYS A 221 -15.17 -2.14 10.06
CA LYS A 221 -16.28 -2.29 9.07
C LYS A 221 -17.60 -1.57 9.45
N GLN A 222 -18.43 -1.02 8.54
CA GLN A 222 -18.22 -0.59 7.13
C GLN A 222 -19.32 0.42 6.68
N VAL A 223 -18.95 1.36 5.79
CA VAL A 223 -19.72 2.13 4.76
C VAL A 223 -21.23 2.42 4.94
N THR A 224 -21.64 3.70 4.86
CA THR A 224 -22.45 4.34 3.76
C THR A 224 -23.00 5.72 4.16
N ASN A 225 -23.24 6.58 3.15
CA ASN A 225 -23.66 7.99 3.33
C ASN A 225 -25.17 8.19 3.09
N GLY A 226 -25.76 9.15 3.80
CA GLY A 226 -27.10 9.69 3.52
C GLY A 226 -27.38 11.00 4.28
N HIS A 227 -27.56 12.10 3.54
CA HIS A 227 -28.19 13.35 3.99
C HIS A 227 -29.71 13.11 4.23
N SER A 228 -30.51 13.92 4.94
CA SER A 228 -30.37 15.28 5.50
C SER A 228 -31.34 15.54 6.70
N ASP A 229 -31.21 16.74 7.29
CA ASP A 229 -32.25 17.55 7.97
C ASP A 229 -32.83 17.20 9.37
N HIS A 230 -32.57 18.14 10.29
CA HIS A 230 -33.27 18.39 11.57
C HIS A 230 -34.69 19.00 11.31
N PRO A 231 -35.72 18.87 12.20
CA PRO A 231 -35.70 19.56 13.51
C PRO A 231 -36.46 18.95 14.73
N SER A 232 -35.87 19.15 15.91
CA SER A 232 -36.46 19.59 17.19
C SER A 232 -37.76 18.99 17.79
N LYS A 233 -37.57 18.22 18.89
CA LYS A 233 -38.39 18.15 20.13
C LYS A 233 -39.79 17.46 20.07
N PRO A 234 -40.38 17.04 21.22
CA PRO A 234 -39.82 16.15 22.24
C PRO A 234 -40.83 15.07 22.74
N LEU A 235 -40.35 14.18 23.64
CA LEU A 235 -41.10 13.25 24.51
C LEU A 235 -41.75 11.98 23.91
N VAL A 236 -41.72 10.95 24.80
CA VAL A 236 -42.54 9.74 24.95
C VAL A 236 -41.82 8.41 24.65
N ASN A 237 -41.88 7.52 25.66
CA ASN A 237 -41.29 6.18 25.68
C ASN A 237 -41.93 5.23 24.65
N GLY A 238 -41.12 4.32 24.09
CA GLY A 238 -41.63 3.26 23.22
C GLY A 238 -40.54 2.48 22.48
N LEU A 239 -39.64 1.81 23.20
CA LEU A 239 -38.74 0.81 22.63
C LEU A 239 -39.22 -0.60 23.02
N PRO A 240 -39.50 -1.51 22.07
CA PRO A 240 -39.57 -2.93 22.35
C PRO A 240 -38.16 -3.52 22.52
N ASN A 241 -38.04 -4.58 23.31
CA ASN A 241 -36.80 -5.29 23.58
C ASN A 241 -36.08 -5.76 22.32
N GLU A 242 -34.76 -5.59 22.29
CA GLU A 242 -33.85 -6.64 21.81
C GLU A 242 -32.56 -6.63 22.65
N THR A 243 -31.92 -7.79 22.73
CA THR A 243 -30.91 -8.12 23.76
C THR A 243 -29.56 -7.39 23.62
N GLY A 244 -29.41 -6.27 24.32
CA GLY A 244 -28.11 -5.68 24.65
C GLY A 244 -27.55 -6.19 26.00
N PRO A 245 -26.26 -5.98 26.31
CA PRO A 245 -25.74 -6.25 27.65
C PRO A 245 -26.49 -5.37 28.65
N CYS A 246 -27.28 -6.01 29.52
CA CYS A 246 -28.08 -5.33 30.53
C CYS A 246 -27.13 -4.56 31.45
N ILE A 247 -27.26 -3.24 31.50
CA ILE A 247 -26.51 -2.43 32.46
C ILE A 247 -26.99 -2.87 33.85
N PRO A 248 -26.08 -3.31 34.75
CA PRO A 248 -26.49 -3.74 36.08
C PRO A 248 -27.29 -2.63 36.77
N SER A 249 -28.42 -3.03 37.36
CA SER A 249 -29.34 -2.09 38.01
C SER A 249 -28.73 -1.62 39.32
N MET A 250 -27.93 -0.55 39.28
CA MET A 250 -27.25 -0.04 40.48
C MET A 250 -28.10 0.98 41.25
N ALA A 251 -28.28 0.73 42.55
CA ALA A 251 -28.91 1.64 43.49
C ALA A 251 -27.87 2.53 44.18
N LEU A 252 -28.13 3.84 44.26
CA LEU A 252 -27.25 4.80 44.93
C LEU A 252 -27.73 5.01 46.37
N ILE A 253 -26.94 4.56 47.35
CA ILE A 253 -27.32 4.51 48.77
C ILE A 253 -26.18 5.13 49.61
N ALA A 254 -26.50 5.80 50.72
CA ALA A 254 -25.46 6.34 51.61
C ALA A 254 -24.62 5.21 52.24
N LYS A 255 -23.32 5.48 52.46
CA LYS A 255 -22.38 4.49 53.02
C LYS A 255 -22.87 3.89 54.34
N THR A 256 -23.40 4.71 55.24
CA THR A 256 -23.93 4.26 56.54
C THR A 256 -25.14 3.34 56.38
N THR A 257 -26.05 3.61 55.45
CA THR A 257 -27.19 2.73 55.19
C THR A 257 -26.78 1.45 54.47
N ALA A 258 -25.77 1.49 53.58
CA ALA A 258 -25.19 0.29 52.97
C ALA A 258 -24.48 -0.62 54.02
N GLU A 259 -23.76 -0.03 54.98
CA GLU A 259 -23.14 -0.76 56.09
C GLU A 259 -24.18 -1.45 56.99
N LEU A 260 -25.28 -0.76 57.30
CA LEU A 260 -26.41 -1.35 58.03
C LEU A 260 -27.06 -2.52 57.26
N LEU A 261 -27.31 -2.35 55.95
CA LEU A 261 -27.92 -3.39 55.10
C LEU A 261 -27.06 -4.66 55.02
N ARG A 262 -25.73 -4.53 55.02
CA ARG A 262 -24.79 -5.68 55.07
C ARG A 262 -24.85 -6.48 56.37
N THR A 263 -25.53 -6.01 57.42
CA THR A 263 -25.72 -6.79 58.66
C THR A 263 -26.87 -7.79 58.57
N LEU A 264 -27.76 -7.67 57.57
CA LEU A 264 -28.85 -8.59 57.36
C LEU A 264 -28.37 -9.86 56.62
N PRO A 265 -28.98 -11.03 56.89
CA PRO A 265 -28.58 -12.31 56.30
C PRO A 265 -29.05 -12.48 54.85
N GLU A 266 -29.76 -11.51 54.29
CA GLU A 266 -30.45 -11.62 53.02
C GLU A 266 -29.64 -11.08 51.85
N THR A 267 -29.87 -11.64 50.67
CA THR A 267 -29.06 -11.35 49.49
C THR A 267 -29.54 -10.08 48.78
N THR A 268 -30.75 -10.04 48.26
CA THR A 268 -31.18 -8.88 47.44
C THR A 268 -31.58 -7.68 48.29
N LEU A 269 -31.32 -6.47 47.78
CA LEU A 269 -31.73 -5.20 48.41
C LEU A 269 -33.24 -5.18 48.71
N ASP A 270 -34.06 -5.66 47.77
CA ASP A 270 -35.51 -5.76 47.95
C ASP A 270 -35.89 -6.78 49.04
N SER A 271 -35.14 -7.89 49.19
CA SER A 271 -35.34 -8.80 50.32
C SER A 271 -35.03 -8.08 51.63
N GLN A 272 -33.83 -7.49 51.74
CA GLN A 272 -33.38 -6.78 52.96
C GLN A 272 -34.37 -5.70 53.40
N ILE A 273 -34.94 -4.95 52.46
CA ILE A 273 -36.00 -3.98 52.72
C ILE A 273 -37.26 -4.68 53.25
N ASN A 274 -37.71 -5.76 52.62
CA ASN A 274 -38.87 -6.54 53.06
C ASN A 274 -38.66 -7.22 54.43
N HIS A 275 -37.46 -7.69 54.77
CA HIS A 275 -37.14 -8.20 56.11
C HIS A 275 -37.17 -7.09 57.14
N LEU A 276 -36.60 -5.91 56.88
CA LEU A 276 -36.73 -4.77 57.79
C LEU A 276 -38.19 -4.39 58.02
N PHE A 277 -39.06 -4.45 56.99
CA PHE A 277 -40.50 -4.27 57.17
C PHE A 277 -41.17 -5.40 57.96
N LYS A 278 -40.77 -6.65 57.74
CA LYS A 278 -41.32 -7.82 58.43
C LYS A 278 -40.88 -7.87 59.90
N GLU A 279 -39.60 -7.70 60.18
CA GLU A 279 -39.03 -7.58 61.52
C GLU A 279 -39.65 -6.40 62.26
N ARG A 280 -39.83 -5.24 61.61
CA ARG A 280 -40.61 -4.13 62.18
C ARG A 280 -42.05 -4.54 62.51
N SER A 281 -42.73 -5.29 61.64
CA SER A 281 -44.09 -5.78 61.89
C SER A 281 -44.14 -6.79 63.04
N ASP A 282 -43.19 -7.72 63.11
CA ASP A 282 -43.08 -8.74 64.15
C ASP A 282 -42.69 -8.14 65.50
N LEU A 283 -41.82 -7.12 65.50
CA LEU A 283 -41.48 -6.32 66.68
C LEU A 283 -42.66 -5.47 67.13
N LEU A 284 -43.41 -4.81 66.24
CA LEU A 284 -44.64 -4.09 66.59
C LEU A 284 -45.68 -5.05 67.19
N ALA A 285 -45.93 -6.19 66.55
CA ALA A 285 -46.81 -7.22 67.09
C ALA A 285 -46.28 -7.85 68.39
N ARG A 286 -44.96 -7.86 68.63
CA ARG A 286 -44.38 -8.28 69.91
C ARG A 286 -44.48 -7.20 70.97
N VAL A 287 -44.38 -5.91 70.61
CA VAL A 287 -44.63 -4.78 71.50
C VAL A 287 -46.10 -4.76 71.91
N GLU A 288 -47.05 -4.83 70.97
CA GLU A 288 -48.49 -4.89 71.26
C GLU A 288 -48.83 -6.11 72.15
N ARG A 289 -48.24 -7.27 71.86
CA ARG A 289 -48.36 -8.44 72.75
C ARG A 289 -47.66 -8.25 74.08
N LEU A 290 -46.50 -7.59 74.16
CA LEU A 290 -45.80 -7.32 75.42
C LEU A 290 -46.47 -6.21 76.24
N GLU A 291 -47.19 -5.28 75.62
CA GLU A 291 -48.02 -4.29 76.28
C GLU A 291 -49.27 -4.97 76.85
N SER A 292 -49.91 -5.84 76.07
CA SER A 292 -51.01 -6.71 76.54
C SER A 292 -50.53 -7.66 77.65
N GLU A 293 -49.39 -8.32 77.45
CA GLU A 293 -48.77 -9.28 78.37
C GLU A 293 -48.15 -8.57 79.58
N LEU A 294 -47.76 -7.29 79.53
CA LEU A 294 -47.42 -6.48 80.72
C LEU A 294 -48.68 -6.01 81.46
N GLU A 295 -49.77 -5.70 80.77
CA GLU A 295 -51.07 -5.40 81.37
C GLU A 295 -51.74 -6.65 81.98
N GLU A 296 -51.27 -7.84 81.59
CA GLU A 296 -51.64 -9.15 82.12
C GLU A 296 -50.62 -9.70 83.14
N GLN A 297 -49.32 -9.43 83.00
CA GLN A 297 -48.28 -9.76 84.00
C GLN A 297 -48.24 -8.77 85.17
N ARG A 298 -48.81 -7.57 85.00
CA ARG A 298 -49.35 -6.74 86.11
C ARG A 298 -50.39 -7.51 86.95
N LYS A 299 -50.92 -8.64 86.46
CA LYS A 299 -51.94 -9.46 87.14
C LYS A 299 -51.45 -10.86 87.54
N VAL A 300 -50.41 -11.49 86.95
CA VAL A 300 -49.75 -12.74 87.46
C VAL A 300 -48.41 -13.09 86.74
N PRO A 301 -47.42 -13.77 87.39
CA PRO A 301 -46.04 -13.94 86.88
C PRO A 301 -45.73 -15.13 85.93
N GLU A 302 -44.52 -15.06 85.34
CA GLU A 302 -43.97 -15.80 84.17
C GLU A 302 -43.74 -17.33 84.25
N THR A 303 -43.51 -18.01 83.10
CA THR A 303 -42.21 -18.68 82.78
C THR A 303 -42.07 -19.36 81.38
N THR A 304 -41.03 -18.97 80.62
CA THR A 304 -40.02 -19.84 79.94
C THR A 304 -40.31 -20.66 78.63
N SER A 305 -39.97 -20.07 77.47
CA SER A 305 -38.81 -20.36 76.57
C SER A 305 -38.54 -21.71 75.82
N ARG A 306 -37.89 -21.56 74.62
CA ARG A 306 -36.90 -22.43 73.87
C ARG A 306 -37.35 -23.34 72.70
N PHE A 307 -36.71 -23.20 71.53
CA PHE A 307 -35.89 -24.25 70.84
C PHE A 307 -35.09 -23.77 69.60
N SER A 308 -34.07 -24.52 69.14
CA SER A 308 -33.29 -24.27 67.89
C SER A 308 -32.60 -25.54 67.32
N SER A 309 -32.47 -25.67 65.98
CA SER A 309 -31.84 -26.79 65.20
C SER A 309 -31.97 -26.56 63.66
N ARG A 310 -31.31 -27.25 62.69
CA ARG A 310 -30.04 -28.06 62.55
C ARG A 310 -29.93 -28.58 61.08
N SER A 311 -28.74 -28.84 60.48
CA SER A 311 -28.61 -29.25 59.04
C SER A 311 -27.49 -30.30 58.72
N ARG A 312 -27.66 -31.12 57.65
CA ARG A 312 -26.73 -32.15 57.07
C ARG A 312 -27.09 -32.51 55.60
N LEU A 313 -26.14 -33.00 54.78
CA LEU A 313 -26.33 -33.44 53.37
C LEU A 313 -25.67 -34.82 53.04
N SER A 314 -25.94 -35.39 51.85
CA SER A 314 -25.73 -36.79 51.41
C SER A 314 -24.38 -37.09 50.71
N THR A 315 -24.03 -38.38 50.60
CA THR A 315 -22.76 -38.89 50.04
C THR A 315 -22.76 -39.05 48.52
N SER A 316 -23.92 -39.23 47.87
CA SER A 316 -24.01 -39.47 46.41
C SER A 316 -23.57 -38.24 45.62
N ASP A 317 -24.09 -37.08 46.01
CA ASP A 317 -23.79 -35.76 45.42
C ASP A 317 -22.28 -35.42 45.49
N GLN A 318 -21.56 -36.06 46.43
CA GLN A 318 -20.11 -35.89 46.60
C GLN A 318 -19.26 -36.68 45.59
N ALA A 319 -19.84 -37.64 44.87
CA ALA A 319 -19.14 -38.45 43.87
C ALA A 319 -19.16 -37.79 42.49
N ASP A 320 -20.35 -37.36 42.03
CA ASP A 320 -20.53 -36.71 40.74
C ASP A 320 -19.73 -35.39 40.65
N LEU A 321 -19.76 -34.59 41.73
CA LEU A 321 -18.98 -33.36 41.83
C LEU A 321 -17.46 -33.58 41.66
N LYS A 322 -16.93 -34.74 42.08
CA LYS A 322 -15.50 -35.08 41.89
C LYS A 322 -15.19 -35.41 40.43
N GLN A 323 -16.11 -36.10 39.73
CA GLN A 323 -15.94 -36.43 38.33
C GLN A 323 -15.96 -35.16 37.46
N ASP A 324 -16.87 -34.22 37.73
CA ASP A 324 -16.93 -32.95 37.01
C ASP A 324 -15.68 -32.09 37.23
N ILE A 325 -15.18 -32.00 38.47
CA ILE A 325 -13.89 -31.36 38.77
C ILE A 325 -12.74 -32.00 37.97
N GLN A 326 -12.76 -33.31 37.76
CA GLN A 326 -11.73 -34.02 36.99
C GLN A 326 -11.87 -33.81 35.47
N ASN A 327 -13.10 -33.77 34.96
CA ASN A 327 -13.39 -33.42 33.57
C ASN A 327 -12.94 -31.98 33.24
N LEU A 328 -13.29 -31.01 34.09
CA LEU A 328 -12.88 -29.61 33.96
C LEU A 328 -11.35 -29.43 34.01
N ARG A 329 -10.65 -30.22 34.85
CA ARG A 329 -9.17 -30.23 34.89
C ARG A 329 -8.56 -30.73 33.58
N SER A 330 -9.11 -31.78 32.98
CA SER A 330 -8.67 -32.28 31.67
C SER A 330 -8.88 -31.24 30.57
N GLN A 331 -10.06 -30.61 30.54
CA GLN A 331 -10.38 -29.56 29.57
C GLN A 331 -9.47 -28.33 29.70
N ALA A 332 -9.15 -27.92 30.94
CA ALA A 332 -8.20 -26.85 31.20
C ALA A 332 -6.77 -27.17 30.69
N GLN A 333 -6.35 -28.44 30.78
CA GLN A 333 -5.05 -28.89 30.24
C GLN A 333 -5.05 -28.88 28.70
N GLU A 334 -6.15 -29.26 28.06
CA GLU A 334 -6.28 -29.21 26.59
C GLU A 334 -6.24 -27.76 26.07
N TYR A 335 -6.95 -26.83 26.71
CA TYR A 335 -6.87 -25.41 26.37
C TYR A 335 -5.47 -24.82 26.61
N LYS A 336 -4.77 -25.25 27.67
CA LYS A 336 -3.38 -24.86 27.92
C LYS A 336 -2.45 -25.31 26.78
N TYR A 337 -2.62 -26.53 26.27
CA TYR A 337 -1.84 -27.03 25.13
C TYR A 337 -2.12 -26.24 23.84
N LYS A 338 -3.40 -26.03 23.52
CA LYS A 338 -3.83 -25.23 22.34
C LYS A 338 -3.30 -23.79 22.41
N LEU A 339 -3.28 -23.18 23.59
CA LEU A 339 -2.68 -21.86 23.80
C LEU A 339 -1.17 -21.88 23.55
N GLN A 340 -0.45 -22.90 24.04
CA GLN A 340 0.99 -23.04 23.84
C GLN A 340 1.35 -23.24 22.36
N GLU A 341 0.58 -24.04 21.62
CA GLU A 341 0.73 -24.22 20.16
C GLU A 341 0.49 -22.89 19.41
N ALA A 342 -0.58 -22.16 19.77
CA ALA A 342 -0.88 -20.85 19.18
C ALA A 342 0.23 -19.81 19.47
N LEU A 343 0.81 -19.81 20.67
CA LEU A 343 1.94 -18.94 21.03
C LEU A 343 3.19 -19.27 20.21
N GLN A 344 3.52 -20.55 20.03
CA GLN A 344 4.64 -20.98 19.18
C GLN A 344 4.43 -20.56 17.72
N LYS A 345 3.19 -20.67 17.21
CA LYS A 345 2.84 -20.23 15.86
C LYS A 345 2.96 -18.71 15.69
N ASN A 346 2.53 -17.93 16.68
CA ASN A 346 2.72 -16.48 16.68
C ASN A 346 4.21 -16.11 16.63
N ALA A 347 5.07 -16.70 17.47
CA ALA A 347 6.51 -16.43 17.46
C ALA A 347 7.17 -16.76 16.10
N SER A 348 6.70 -17.81 15.42
CA SER A 348 7.14 -18.14 14.05
C SER A 348 6.73 -17.05 13.04
N LEU A 349 5.47 -16.60 13.09
CA LEU A 349 4.95 -15.55 12.22
C LEU A 349 5.61 -14.19 12.47
N GLU A 350 5.94 -13.86 13.73
CA GLU A 350 6.68 -12.65 14.09
C GLU A 350 8.09 -12.63 13.50
N SER A 351 8.79 -13.77 13.53
CA SER A 351 10.10 -13.93 12.87
C SER A 351 10.00 -13.71 11.35
N ASP A 352 8.98 -14.27 10.71
CA ASP A 352 8.73 -14.05 9.28
C ASP A 352 8.37 -12.60 8.94
N ILE A 353 7.60 -11.91 9.79
CA ILE A 353 7.31 -10.47 9.63
C ILE A 353 8.62 -9.67 9.65
N VAL A 354 9.49 -9.87 10.66
CA VAL A 354 10.79 -9.16 10.76
C VAL A 354 11.67 -9.43 9.52
N ARG A 355 11.69 -10.67 9.03
CA ARG A 355 12.43 -11.05 7.82
C ARG A 355 11.88 -10.36 6.57
N LEU A 356 10.55 -10.32 6.40
CA LEU A 356 9.88 -9.66 5.27
C LEU A 356 10.02 -8.14 5.32
N GLU A 357 9.90 -7.51 6.50
CA GLU A 357 10.19 -6.09 6.68
C GLU A 357 11.64 -5.75 6.30
N GLY A 358 12.59 -6.62 6.65
CA GLY A 358 13.99 -6.50 6.23
C GLY A 358 14.18 -6.60 4.71
N GLN A 359 13.41 -7.46 4.03
CA GLN A 359 13.39 -7.53 2.56
C GLN A 359 12.79 -6.26 1.94
N ILE A 360 11.64 -5.79 2.43
CA ILE A 360 10.97 -4.57 1.97
C ILE A 360 11.89 -3.35 2.09
N LYS A 361 12.60 -3.19 3.24
CA LYS A 361 13.58 -2.12 3.44
C LYS A 361 14.68 -2.14 2.37
N ARG A 362 15.24 -3.31 2.06
CA ARG A 362 16.28 -3.46 1.01
C ARG A 362 15.74 -3.17 -0.39
N TYR A 363 14.58 -3.72 -0.76
CA TYR A 363 13.98 -3.45 -2.07
C TYR A 363 13.62 -1.99 -2.25
N LYS A 364 13.17 -1.30 -1.19
CA LYS A 364 12.95 0.14 -1.22
C LYS A 364 14.26 0.90 -1.53
N THR A 365 15.35 0.64 -0.81
CA THR A 365 16.63 1.31 -1.08
C THR A 365 17.15 1.05 -2.50
N ILE A 366 16.93 -0.16 -3.05
CA ILE A 366 17.26 -0.47 -4.45
C ILE A 366 16.38 0.35 -5.42
N ALA A 367 15.07 0.42 -5.19
CA ALA A 367 14.16 1.23 -6.01
C ALA A 367 14.52 2.73 -5.96
N ASP A 368 14.72 3.30 -4.77
CA ASP A 368 15.13 4.69 -4.57
C ASP A 368 16.45 5.00 -5.34
N SER A 369 17.41 4.06 -5.34
CA SER A 369 18.68 4.15 -6.08
C SER A 369 18.50 4.07 -7.60
N CYS A 370 17.59 3.22 -8.09
CA CYS A 370 17.26 3.12 -9.51
C CYS A 370 16.50 4.35 -10.03
N GLU A 371 15.59 4.93 -9.24
CA GLU A 371 14.90 6.17 -9.58
C GLU A 371 15.89 7.34 -9.74
N GLN A 372 16.87 7.46 -8.84
CA GLN A 372 17.93 8.47 -8.95
C GLN A 372 18.75 8.27 -10.23
N GLN A 373 19.18 7.04 -10.53
CA GLN A 373 19.93 6.75 -11.76
C GLN A 373 19.12 7.06 -13.03
N GLU A 374 17.81 6.80 -13.02
CA GLU A 374 16.93 7.15 -14.15
C GLU A 374 16.78 8.67 -14.31
N ALA A 375 16.73 9.42 -13.21
CA ALA A 375 16.70 10.89 -13.23
C ALA A 375 17.99 11.48 -13.83
N ASP A 376 19.15 10.96 -13.44
CA ASP A 376 20.46 11.37 -13.97
C ASP A 376 20.56 11.09 -15.47
N LEU A 377 20.18 9.89 -15.93
CA LEU A 377 20.14 9.53 -17.35
C LEU A 377 19.14 10.39 -18.15
N LYS A 378 17.99 10.76 -17.56
CA LYS A 378 17.04 11.72 -18.18
C LYS A 378 17.66 13.12 -18.32
N GLN A 379 18.46 13.56 -17.36
CA GLN A 379 19.18 14.83 -17.41
C GLN A 379 20.24 14.82 -18.52
N ASP A 380 21.07 13.77 -18.58
CA ASP A 380 22.09 13.63 -19.62
C ASP A 380 21.50 13.50 -21.02
N ARG A 381 20.42 12.74 -21.19
CA ARG A 381 19.66 12.70 -22.46
C ARG A 381 19.21 14.10 -22.91
N ARG A 382 18.70 14.92 -21.98
CA ARG A 382 18.33 16.33 -22.26
C ARG A 382 19.53 17.22 -22.55
N LYS A 383 20.73 16.88 -22.05
CA LYS A 383 21.98 17.59 -22.33
C LYS A 383 22.48 17.27 -23.74
N PHE A 384 22.70 15.99 -24.04
CA PHE A 384 23.11 15.54 -25.38
C PHE A 384 22.11 15.92 -26.47
N GLN A 385 20.79 15.94 -26.18
CA GLN A 385 19.80 16.41 -27.15
C GLN A 385 19.91 17.92 -27.46
N ARG A 386 20.41 18.74 -26.52
CA ARG A 386 20.70 20.17 -26.79
C ARG A 386 21.98 20.32 -27.61
N GLU A 387 23.05 19.63 -27.20
CA GLU A 387 24.33 19.60 -27.93
C GLU A 387 24.15 19.11 -29.38
N LEU A 388 23.31 18.08 -29.60
CA LEU A 388 22.97 17.59 -30.94
C LEU A 388 22.31 18.66 -31.81
N ARG A 389 21.34 19.41 -31.26
CA ARG A 389 20.67 20.51 -32.01
C ARG A 389 21.64 21.65 -32.33
N GLU A 390 22.55 21.95 -31.42
CA GLU A 390 23.58 22.97 -31.61
C GLU A 390 24.55 22.58 -32.73
N VAL A 391 25.08 21.35 -32.70
CA VAL A 391 25.95 20.81 -33.75
C VAL A 391 25.21 20.69 -35.09
N GLN A 392 23.92 20.33 -35.09
CA GLN A 392 23.09 20.34 -36.30
C GLN A 392 22.95 21.75 -36.89
N SER A 393 22.73 22.77 -36.06
CA SER A 393 22.68 24.17 -36.51
C SER A 393 24.01 24.59 -37.16
N GLN A 394 25.13 24.34 -36.48
CA GLN A 394 26.47 24.64 -37.00
C GLN A 394 26.73 23.93 -38.34
N LEU A 395 26.27 22.69 -38.49
CA LEU A 395 26.43 21.91 -39.71
C LEU A 395 25.60 22.47 -40.88
N GLU A 396 24.38 22.97 -40.64
CA GLU A 396 23.61 23.68 -41.67
C GLU A 396 24.20 25.05 -42.02
N ASP A 397 24.74 25.79 -41.03
CA ASP A 397 25.47 27.03 -41.25
C ASP A 397 26.67 26.79 -42.19
N TYR A 398 27.52 25.81 -41.87
CA TYR A 398 28.67 25.44 -42.72
C TYR A 398 28.26 24.89 -44.09
N LYS A 399 27.15 24.14 -44.21
CA LYS A 399 26.59 23.74 -45.53
C LYS A 399 26.21 24.97 -46.36
N SER A 400 25.54 25.95 -45.74
CA SER A 400 25.11 27.17 -46.43
C SER A 400 26.31 28.01 -46.89
N GLU A 401 27.35 28.10 -46.07
CA GLU A 401 28.60 28.77 -46.43
C GLU A 401 29.35 28.02 -47.54
N ASN A 402 29.47 26.69 -47.44
CA ASN A 402 30.11 25.89 -48.47
C ASN A 402 29.38 26.02 -49.81
N ALA A 403 28.04 25.97 -49.82
CA ALA A 403 27.24 26.26 -51.02
C ALA A 403 27.46 27.68 -51.57
N ARG A 404 27.67 28.68 -50.71
CA ARG A 404 28.01 30.06 -51.11
C ARG A 404 29.42 30.13 -51.71
N LEU A 405 30.39 29.41 -51.16
CA LEU A 405 31.77 29.32 -51.68
C LEU A 405 31.82 28.58 -53.01
N GLN A 406 31.10 27.46 -53.15
CA GLN A 406 30.97 26.72 -54.41
C GLN A 406 30.44 27.62 -55.53
N ARG A 407 29.35 28.38 -55.29
CA ARG A 407 28.83 29.36 -56.25
C ARG A 407 29.81 30.48 -56.60
N LYS A 408 30.75 30.86 -55.72
CA LYS A 408 31.81 31.82 -56.05
C LYS A 408 32.87 31.16 -56.94
N LEU A 409 33.26 29.93 -56.64
CA LEU A 409 34.21 29.15 -57.43
C LEU A 409 33.67 28.92 -58.85
N ASP A 410 32.41 28.49 -58.99
CA ASP A 410 31.75 28.29 -60.28
C ASP A 410 31.68 29.58 -61.12
N LYS A 411 31.47 30.74 -60.48
CA LYS A 411 31.50 32.05 -61.15
C LYS A 411 32.89 32.44 -61.63
N ALA A 412 33.94 32.15 -60.85
CA ALA A 412 35.32 32.39 -61.26
C ALA A 412 35.73 31.47 -62.42
N LEU A 413 35.36 30.19 -62.35
CA LEU A 413 35.62 29.19 -63.40
C LEU A 413 34.85 29.49 -64.70
N ARG A 414 33.61 29.99 -64.62
CA ARG A 414 32.82 30.38 -65.79
C ARG A 414 33.24 31.71 -66.45
N ASN A 415 34.04 32.53 -65.77
CA ASN A 415 34.47 33.83 -66.30
C ASN A 415 36.01 34.00 -66.29
N PRO A 416 36.75 33.15 -67.03
CA PRO A 416 38.21 33.15 -67.04
C PRO A 416 38.82 34.45 -67.60
N ASN A 417 38.05 35.18 -68.43
CA ASN A 417 38.52 36.38 -69.15
C ASN A 417 38.63 37.65 -68.27
N ASN A 418 38.48 37.54 -66.94
CA ASN A 418 38.67 38.67 -66.02
C ASN A 418 39.75 38.40 -64.94
N ALA A 419 40.56 37.35 -65.11
CA ALA A 419 41.63 36.95 -64.18
C ALA A 419 43.06 37.13 -64.74
N THR A 420 43.21 37.56 -65.99
CA THR A 420 44.50 38.02 -66.54
C THR A 420 44.71 39.51 -66.22
N GLY A 421 44.83 39.84 -64.93
CA GLY A 421 44.89 41.22 -64.48
C GLY A 421 45.46 41.36 -63.06
N SER A 422 46.78 41.61 -62.99
CA SER A 422 47.54 42.06 -61.82
C SER A 422 47.79 41.08 -60.67
N GLY A 423 49.03 41.05 -60.17
CA GLY A 423 49.27 40.83 -58.74
C GLY A 423 50.12 39.64 -58.29
N MET A 424 51.15 39.21 -59.04
CA MET A 424 52.24 38.47 -58.39
C MET A 424 53.06 39.41 -57.49
N SER A 425 52.92 39.31 -56.17
CA SER A 425 53.90 39.86 -55.21
C SER A 425 53.65 39.36 -53.79
N SER A 426 54.67 38.74 -53.17
CA SER A 426 54.89 38.58 -51.72
C SER A 426 53.72 38.06 -50.83
N LEU A 427 53.96 37.14 -49.90
CA LEU A 427 54.93 37.29 -48.82
C LEU A 427 55.61 35.97 -48.45
N ARG A 428 56.90 36.10 -48.14
CA ARG A 428 57.80 35.04 -47.69
C ARG A 428 58.04 35.25 -46.19
N SER A 429 58.11 34.16 -45.43
CA SER A 429 58.65 34.09 -44.06
C SER A 429 57.93 34.88 -42.95
N THR A 430 57.30 34.14 -42.02
CA THR A 430 57.78 34.05 -40.62
C THR A 430 57.42 32.68 -40.07
N ARG A 431 58.41 32.00 -39.48
CA ARG A 431 58.27 30.66 -38.88
C ARG A 431 58.91 30.69 -37.49
N GLU A 432 58.14 31.14 -36.50
CA GLU A 432 58.46 31.05 -35.08
C GLU A 432 57.14 30.81 -34.33
N SER A 433 56.95 29.69 -33.65
CA SER A 433 57.54 29.34 -32.34
C SER A 433 56.80 30.01 -31.18
N SER A 434 55.67 29.42 -30.79
CA SER A 434 55.08 29.64 -29.46
C SER A 434 54.49 28.33 -28.95
N SER A 435 55.25 27.66 -28.07
CA SER A 435 54.88 26.41 -27.42
C SER A 435 53.66 26.62 -26.51
N GLN A 436 52.64 25.79 -26.67
CA GLN A 436 51.58 25.66 -25.66
C GLN A 436 52.00 24.65 -24.58
N ARG A 437 51.67 24.99 -23.33
CA ARG A 437 51.32 24.02 -22.29
C ARG A 437 49.83 23.69 -22.42
#